data_AF-A0A7K2E374-F1
#
_entry.id   AF-A0A7K2E374-F1
#
_cell.length_a   1.000
_cell.length_b   1.000
_cell.length_c   1.000
_cell.angle_alpha   90.00
_cell.angle_beta   90.00
_cell.angle_gamma   90.00
#
_symmetry.space_group_name_H-M   'P 1'
#
loop_
_entity.id
_entity.type
_entity.pdbx_description
1 polymer ?
#
loop_
_entity_poly.entity_id
_entity_poly.type
_entity_poly.pdbx_seq_one_letter_code
_entity_poly.pdbx_strand_id
1 'polypeptide(L)'
;MSEDAASAARAAGPVMDDALARLEANARQQTDGIWLEEVTADVAPHVRDWNLGACWRWGDWPDRDEVMPAGTPAVDSGIDLVARRRDDGEWIAIQVKSRRLNLRGEGERVASAEMDKFLAAAADRDIWAERWLAVNGAVPLGGHTPGKVAMSGAPVKVVNVAQAVESQRAALAAAAEDGTCPHCETGAGAGTPPTGPPPADAFVHAAGGGRVGGGPSARQRAGRRGRHPPRRGAWSYCAAVRRRQDAHRAADRRGVDLSGRVVGGAVPVDRAGGPDTARVHAARRCAAAGDGGVLGPGRGRRRGEGRQHR
;
A
#
# COMPACT_ATOMS: atom_id res chain seq x y z
N MET A 1 4.19 20.55 -0.53
CA MET A 1 5.19 19.52 -0.89
C MET A 1 6.25 20.20 -1.73
N SER A 2 7.48 19.67 -1.83
CA SER A 2 8.42 20.19 -2.84
C SER A 2 7.87 19.89 -4.24
N GLU A 3 8.27 20.69 -5.23
CA GLU A 3 7.88 20.47 -6.63
C GLU A 3 8.38 19.11 -7.12
N ASP A 4 9.54 18.66 -6.64
CA ASP A 4 10.12 17.33 -6.89
C ASP A 4 9.19 16.19 -6.50
N ALA A 5 8.55 16.28 -5.32
CA ALA A 5 7.64 15.23 -4.84
C ALA A 5 6.37 15.14 -5.71
N ALA A 6 5.86 16.29 -6.17
CA ALA A 6 4.73 16.35 -7.10
C ALA A 6 5.12 15.93 -8.54
N SER A 7 6.39 16.13 -8.93
CA SER A 7 6.94 15.63 -10.19
C SER A 7 7.09 14.10 -10.16
N ALA A 8 7.72 13.56 -9.12
CA ALA A 8 7.90 12.12 -8.91
C ALA A 8 6.57 11.36 -8.83
N ALA A 9 5.56 11.91 -8.15
CA ALA A 9 4.21 11.31 -8.09
C ALA A 9 3.54 11.24 -9.47
N ARG A 10 3.71 12.28 -10.31
CA ARG A 10 3.17 12.30 -11.69
C ARG A 10 3.89 11.31 -12.60
N ALA A 11 5.19 11.13 -12.44
CA ALA A 11 5.96 10.13 -13.19
C ALA A 11 5.62 8.69 -12.77
N ALA A 12 5.35 8.45 -11.48
CA ALA A 12 5.06 7.11 -10.95
C ALA A 12 3.70 6.54 -11.40
N GLY A 13 2.70 7.39 -11.70
CA GLY A 13 1.35 6.96 -12.08
C GLY A 13 1.32 5.98 -13.27
N PRO A 14 1.83 6.39 -14.46
CA PRO A 14 1.89 5.54 -15.64
C PRO A 14 2.66 4.22 -15.43
N VAL A 15 3.74 4.24 -14.64
CA VAL A 15 4.53 3.03 -14.31
C VAL A 15 3.70 2.04 -13.49
N MET A 16 2.91 2.53 -12.52
CA MET A 16 2.01 1.68 -11.73
C MET A 16 0.85 1.12 -12.58
N ASP A 17 0.31 1.91 -13.51
CA ASP A 17 -0.74 1.45 -14.42
C ASP A 17 -0.25 0.34 -15.37
N ASP A 18 0.92 0.50 -15.99
CA ASP A 18 1.53 -0.53 -16.85
C ASP A 18 1.88 -1.80 -16.06
N ALA A 19 2.50 -1.64 -14.87
CA ALA A 19 2.82 -2.76 -14.00
C ALA A 19 1.59 -3.59 -13.62
N LEU A 20 0.44 -2.95 -13.30
CA LEU A 20 -0.81 -3.68 -13.06
C LEU A 20 -1.31 -4.41 -14.31
N ALA A 21 -1.27 -3.77 -15.48
CA ALA A 21 -1.68 -4.43 -16.73
C ALA A 21 -0.81 -5.66 -17.03
N ARG A 22 0.52 -5.56 -16.83
CA ARG A 22 1.47 -6.68 -17.00
C ARG A 22 1.24 -7.78 -15.95
N LEU A 23 0.98 -7.43 -14.69
CA LEU A 23 0.63 -8.37 -13.63
C LEU A 23 -0.68 -9.12 -13.95
N GLU A 24 -1.75 -8.42 -14.32
CA GLU A 24 -3.04 -9.03 -14.67
C GLU A 24 -2.94 -9.96 -15.88
N ALA A 25 -2.22 -9.54 -16.93
CA ALA A 25 -2.02 -10.33 -18.14
C ALA A 25 -1.25 -11.64 -17.89
N ASN A 26 -0.23 -11.61 -17.02
CA ASN A 26 0.65 -12.76 -16.78
C ASN A 26 0.27 -13.61 -15.56
N ALA A 27 -0.55 -13.10 -14.63
CA ALA A 27 -0.89 -13.77 -13.36
C ALA A 27 -1.34 -15.23 -13.48
N ARG A 28 -2.01 -15.62 -14.58
CA ARG A 28 -2.56 -16.98 -14.78
C ARG A 28 -1.72 -17.87 -15.70
N GLN A 29 -0.60 -17.37 -16.19
CA GLN A 29 0.31 -18.06 -17.09
C GLN A 29 1.38 -18.81 -16.28
N GLN A 30 1.94 -19.86 -16.87
CA GLN A 30 3.18 -20.47 -16.39
C GLN A 30 4.31 -19.89 -17.24
N THR A 31 5.25 -19.20 -16.60
CA THR A 31 6.32 -18.42 -17.26
C THR A 31 7.68 -18.77 -16.66
N ASP A 32 8.75 -18.39 -17.35
CA ASP A 32 10.12 -18.36 -16.79
C ASP A 32 10.24 -17.40 -15.59
N GLY A 33 9.51 -16.29 -15.63
CA GLY A 33 9.48 -15.25 -14.58
C GLY A 33 10.20 -13.95 -14.96
N ILE A 34 10.81 -13.86 -16.14
CA ILE A 34 11.58 -12.69 -16.59
C ILE A 34 10.71 -11.42 -16.58
N TRP A 35 9.45 -11.53 -17.02
CA TRP A 35 8.50 -10.42 -16.99
C TRP A 35 8.27 -9.83 -15.58
N LEU A 36 8.41 -10.65 -14.53
CA LEU A 36 8.24 -10.21 -13.15
C LEU A 36 9.52 -9.57 -12.62
N GLU A 37 10.70 -9.96 -13.10
CA GLU A 37 11.95 -9.25 -12.82
C GLU A 37 11.86 -7.82 -13.33
N GLU A 38 11.48 -7.66 -14.60
CA GLU A 38 11.29 -6.36 -15.24
C GLU A 38 10.26 -5.50 -14.49
N VAL A 39 9.03 -6.01 -14.27
CA VAL A 39 8.01 -5.29 -13.49
C VAL A 39 8.51 -4.90 -12.10
N THR A 40 9.25 -5.79 -11.42
CA THR A 40 9.76 -5.50 -10.07
C THR A 40 10.83 -4.43 -10.09
N ALA A 41 11.75 -4.45 -11.06
CA ALA A 41 12.77 -3.42 -11.24
C ALA A 41 12.15 -2.06 -11.58
N ASP A 42 11.18 -2.04 -12.50
CA ASP A 42 10.45 -0.84 -12.93
C ASP A 42 9.71 -0.16 -11.76
N VAL A 43 8.96 -0.91 -10.94
CA VAL A 43 8.15 -0.33 -9.85
C VAL A 43 8.95 -0.05 -8.57
N ALA A 44 10.07 -0.74 -8.34
CA ALA A 44 10.80 -0.73 -7.08
C ALA A 44 11.15 0.68 -6.55
N PRO A 45 11.66 1.63 -7.36
CA PRO A 45 11.97 2.98 -6.91
C PRO A 45 10.72 3.81 -6.54
N HIS A 46 9.56 3.44 -7.13
CA HIS A 46 8.31 4.19 -7.02
C HIS A 46 7.39 3.67 -5.89
N VAL A 47 7.56 2.43 -5.43
CA VAL A 47 6.87 1.93 -4.23
C VAL A 47 7.51 2.55 -2.99
N ARG A 48 6.81 3.49 -2.36
CA ARG A 48 7.29 4.26 -1.21
C ARG A 48 7.72 3.36 -0.05
N ASP A 49 6.90 2.36 0.28
CA ASP A 49 7.07 1.47 1.43
C ASP A 49 8.24 0.48 1.26
N TRP A 50 8.83 0.42 0.06
CA TRP A 50 10.04 -0.36 -0.21
C TRP A 50 11.32 0.45 0.05
N ASN A 51 11.23 1.78 0.07
CA ASN A 51 12.35 2.69 0.35
C ASN A 51 13.59 2.51 -0.55
N LEU A 52 13.39 2.19 -1.83
CA LEU A 52 14.49 1.95 -2.78
C LEU A 52 14.80 3.21 -3.59
N GLY A 53 16.08 3.53 -3.74
CA GLY A 53 16.55 4.61 -4.62
C GLY A 53 16.56 4.17 -6.08
N ALA A 54 17.00 2.95 -6.34
CA ALA A 54 17.07 2.33 -7.66
C ALA A 54 17.07 0.79 -7.53
N CYS A 55 16.73 0.11 -8.62
CA CYS A 55 16.74 -1.35 -8.74
C CYS A 55 17.19 -1.73 -10.16
N TRP A 56 18.04 -2.76 -10.25
CA TRP A 56 18.65 -3.24 -11.50
C TRP A 56 18.55 -4.76 -11.56
N ARG A 57 18.58 -5.32 -12.76
CA ARG A 57 18.82 -6.77 -12.92
C ARG A 57 20.26 -7.08 -12.56
N TRP A 58 20.53 -8.31 -12.14
CA TRP A 58 21.86 -8.75 -11.71
C TRP A 58 22.98 -8.46 -12.72
N GLY A 59 22.72 -8.66 -14.02
CA GLY A 59 23.68 -8.37 -15.10
C GLY A 59 23.81 -6.89 -15.46
N ASP A 60 22.85 -6.05 -15.05
CA ASP A 60 22.73 -4.63 -15.41
C ASP A 60 23.11 -3.69 -14.25
N TRP A 61 23.54 -4.23 -13.11
CA TRP A 61 23.93 -3.46 -11.92
C TRP A 61 25.27 -2.75 -12.15
N PRO A 62 25.33 -1.40 -12.19
CA PRO A 62 26.54 -0.66 -12.57
C PRO A 62 27.72 -0.84 -11.60
N ASP A 63 27.45 -0.92 -10.30
CA ASP A 63 28.49 -0.95 -9.26
C ASP A 63 28.98 -2.41 -8.98
N ARG A 64 28.49 -3.38 -9.75
CA ARG A 64 28.67 -4.82 -9.51
C ARG A 64 30.13 -5.25 -9.41
N ASP A 65 30.98 -4.78 -10.33
CA ASP A 65 32.38 -5.21 -10.41
C ASP A 65 33.27 -4.52 -9.35
N GLU A 66 32.77 -3.48 -8.69
CA GLU A 66 33.40 -2.85 -7.52
C GLU A 66 32.98 -3.56 -6.21
N VAL A 67 31.70 -3.92 -6.10
CA VAL A 67 31.11 -4.44 -4.86
C VAL A 67 31.26 -5.96 -4.71
N MET A 68 31.19 -6.73 -5.81
CA MET A 68 31.27 -8.19 -5.74
C MET A 68 32.71 -8.71 -5.77
N PRO A 69 33.02 -9.84 -5.09
CA PRO A 69 34.33 -10.48 -5.19
C PRO A 69 34.70 -10.84 -6.63
N ALA A 70 35.97 -10.62 -6.98
CA ALA A 70 36.49 -10.91 -8.31
C ALA A 70 36.21 -12.37 -8.72
N GLY A 71 35.71 -12.56 -9.94
CA GLY A 71 35.30 -13.87 -10.46
C GLY A 71 33.86 -14.28 -10.15
N THR A 72 33.08 -13.47 -9.41
CA THR A 72 31.63 -13.67 -9.31
C THR A 72 31.01 -13.62 -10.72
N PRO A 73 30.14 -14.57 -11.13
CA PRO A 73 29.58 -14.61 -12.48
C PRO A 73 28.47 -13.56 -12.69
N ALA A 74 28.44 -12.94 -13.88
CA ALA A 74 27.42 -11.95 -14.26
C ALA A 74 26.07 -12.57 -14.67
N VAL A 75 26.02 -13.89 -14.75
CA VAL A 75 24.83 -14.68 -15.07
C VAL A 75 24.62 -15.74 -14.00
N ASP A 76 23.35 -16.11 -13.77
CA ASP A 76 22.96 -17.27 -12.97
C ASP A 76 23.64 -17.34 -11.59
N SER A 77 23.62 -16.23 -10.84
CA SER A 77 24.07 -16.18 -9.44
C SER A 77 23.03 -16.71 -8.46
N GLY A 78 21.75 -16.73 -8.84
CA GLY A 78 20.61 -16.93 -7.92
C GLY A 78 20.10 -15.63 -7.28
N ILE A 79 20.71 -14.50 -7.59
CA ILE A 79 20.14 -13.16 -7.38
C ILE A 79 19.64 -12.69 -8.74
N ASP A 80 18.38 -12.26 -8.84
CA ASP A 80 17.80 -11.82 -10.11
C ASP A 80 17.87 -10.29 -10.24
N LEU A 81 17.60 -9.58 -9.13
CA LEU A 81 17.70 -8.13 -9.04
C LEU A 81 18.54 -7.70 -7.83
N VAL A 82 19.16 -6.54 -7.96
CA VAL A 82 19.83 -5.80 -6.89
C VAL A 82 19.13 -4.46 -6.72
N ALA A 83 18.93 -4.02 -5.48
CA ALA A 83 18.40 -2.69 -5.19
C ALA A 83 19.27 -1.95 -4.19
N ARG A 84 19.24 -0.62 -4.26
CA ARG A 84 19.93 0.26 -3.31
C ARG A 84 18.90 0.98 -2.46
N ARG A 85 18.99 0.84 -1.14
CA ARG A 85 18.09 1.51 -0.18
C ARG A 85 18.35 3.01 -0.18
N ARG A 86 17.30 3.83 -0.11
CA ARG A 86 17.37 5.28 -0.33
C ARG A 86 18.01 6.05 0.83
N ASP A 87 17.77 5.61 2.06
CA ASP A 87 18.12 6.40 3.26
C ASP A 87 19.59 6.27 3.68
N ASP A 88 20.23 5.13 3.39
CA ASP A 88 21.61 4.79 3.79
C ASP A 88 22.48 4.28 2.62
N GLY A 89 21.88 3.97 1.48
CA GLY A 89 22.60 3.49 0.30
C GLY A 89 23.02 2.02 0.37
N GLU A 90 22.53 1.24 1.34
CA GLU A 90 22.87 -0.19 1.49
C GLU A 90 22.25 -1.06 0.38
N TRP A 91 22.89 -2.20 0.09
CA TRP A 91 22.49 -3.12 -0.97
C TRP A 91 21.52 -4.19 -0.49
N ILE A 92 20.56 -4.52 -1.35
CA ILE A 92 19.52 -5.51 -1.12
C ILE A 92 19.56 -6.52 -2.26
N ALA A 93 19.75 -7.80 -1.92
CA ALA A 93 19.67 -8.91 -2.86
C ALA A 93 18.21 -9.37 -3.02
N ILE A 94 17.74 -9.48 -4.25
CA ILE A 94 16.34 -9.87 -4.54
C ILE A 94 16.33 -11.09 -5.47
N GLN A 95 15.67 -12.16 -5.02
CA GLN A 95 15.21 -13.24 -5.88
C GLN A 95 13.75 -12.98 -6.24
N VAL A 96 13.41 -13.15 -7.50
CA VAL A 96 12.07 -13.03 -8.07
C VAL A 96 11.55 -14.43 -8.38
N LYS A 97 10.31 -14.73 -8.00
CA LYS A 97 9.66 -16.01 -8.28
C LYS A 97 8.22 -15.78 -8.73
N SER A 98 8.02 -15.80 -10.05
CA SER A 98 6.67 -15.84 -10.62
C SER A 98 5.99 -17.18 -10.31
N ARG A 99 4.68 -17.12 -10.12
CA ARG A 99 3.80 -18.27 -9.96
C ARG A 99 2.54 -18.09 -10.76
N ARG A 100 2.06 -19.18 -11.34
CA ARG A 100 0.68 -19.26 -11.83
C ARG A 100 -0.28 -19.12 -10.66
N LEU A 101 -1.07 -18.06 -10.67
CA LEU A 101 -2.04 -17.77 -9.63
C LEU A 101 -3.41 -18.39 -9.97
N ASN A 102 -4.11 -18.85 -8.94
CA ASN A 102 -5.50 -19.28 -9.03
C ASN A 102 -6.47 -18.08 -9.04
N LEU A 103 -7.78 -18.34 -9.06
CA LEU A 103 -8.82 -17.29 -9.08
C LEU A 103 -8.88 -16.42 -7.81
N ARG A 104 -8.13 -16.76 -6.75
CA ARG A 104 -7.99 -15.99 -5.50
C ARG A 104 -6.69 -15.20 -5.42
N GLY A 105 -5.83 -15.27 -6.44
CA GLY A 105 -4.49 -14.66 -6.42
C GLY A 105 -3.45 -15.48 -5.63
N GLU A 106 -3.77 -16.73 -5.28
CA GLU A 106 -2.86 -17.64 -4.56
C GLU A 106 -2.02 -18.43 -5.57
N GLY A 107 -0.71 -18.51 -5.35
CA GLY A 107 0.22 -19.27 -6.20
C GLY A 107 0.82 -20.50 -5.52
N GLU A 108 1.42 -21.39 -6.30
CA GLU A 108 2.15 -22.54 -5.77
C GLU A 108 3.34 -22.11 -4.91
N ARG A 109 3.66 -22.91 -3.89
CA ARG A 109 4.70 -22.55 -2.91
C ARG A 109 6.08 -22.39 -3.54
N VAL A 110 6.92 -21.55 -2.95
CA VAL A 110 8.37 -21.57 -3.24
C VAL A 110 9.02 -22.68 -2.42
N ALA A 111 9.63 -23.64 -3.09
CA ALA A 111 10.27 -24.80 -2.48
C ALA A 111 11.68 -24.46 -1.99
N SER A 112 12.18 -25.24 -1.01
CA SER A 112 13.47 -24.97 -0.39
C SER A 112 14.65 -25.02 -1.36
N ALA A 113 14.60 -25.94 -2.33
CA ALA A 113 15.63 -26.07 -3.37
C ALA A 113 15.72 -24.86 -4.30
N GLU A 114 14.61 -24.16 -4.55
CA GLU A 114 14.60 -22.93 -5.36
C GLU A 114 15.24 -21.75 -4.64
N MET A 115 15.31 -21.80 -3.31
CA MET A 115 15.89 -20.74 -2.48
C MET A 115 17.36 -21.00 -2.13
N ASP A 116 17.85 -22.24 -2.26
CA ASP A 116 19.20 -22.60 -1.81
C ASP A 116 20.30 -21.81 -2.53
N LYS A 117 20.12 -21.55 -3.83
CA LYS A 117 21.07 -20.75 -4.62
C LYS A 117 21.09 -19.28 -4.19
N PHE A 118 19.91 -18.66 -4.06
CA PHE A 118 19.78 -17.30 -3.55
C PHE A 118 20.35 -17.13 -2.14
N LEU A 119 20.02 -18.05 -1.23
CA LEU A 119 20.49 -17.99 0.16
C LEU A 119 22.01 -18.13 0.27
N ALA A 120 22.66 -18.88 -0.65
CA ALA A 120 24.11 -18.99 -0.74
C ALA A 120 24.75 -17.73 -1.36
N ALA A 121 24.20 -17.22 -2.47
CA ALA A 121 24.73 -16.03 -3.15
C ALA A 121 24.56 -14.75 -2.32
N ALA A 122 23.46 -14.64 -1.58
CA ALA A 122 23.18 -13.55 -0.66
C ALA A 122 23.63 -13.87 0.79
N ALA A 123 24.63 -14.73 0.99
CA ALA A 123 25.12 -15.10 2.33
C ALA A 123 26.02 -14.03 2.97
N ASP A 124 26.74 -13.26 2.15
CA ASP A 124 27.68 -12.22 2.59
C ASP A 124 26.92 -11.00 3.14
N ARG A 125 27.15 -10.66 4.40
CA ARG A 125 26.47 -9.54 5.08
C ARG A 125 27.24 -8.23 5.04
N ASP A 126 28.50 -8.27 4.65
CA ASP A 126 29.30 -7.07 4.43
C ASP A 126 28.89 -6.43 3.09
N ILE A 127 28.26 -7.22 2.20
CA ILE A 127 27.61 -6.77 0.96
C ILE A 127 26.10 -6.56 1.16
N TRP A 128 25.36 -7.56 1.67
CA TRP A 128 23.89 -7.58 1.64
C TRP A 128 23.24 -7.25 2.99
N ALA A 129 22.61 -6.08 3.07
CA ALA A 129 21.86 -5.66 4.26
C ALA A 129 20.51 -6.37 4.41
N GLU A 130 19.80 -6.59 3.30
CA GLU A 130 18.53 -7.31 3.27
C GLU A 130 18.47 -8.34 2.13
N ARG A 131 17.63 -9.36 2.33
CA ARG A 131 17.31 -10.38 1.33
C ARG A 131 15.82 -10.39 1.07
N TRP A 132 15.42 -10.16 -0.17
CA TRP A 132 14.00 -10.11 -0.53
C TRP A 132 13.64 -11.26 -1.48
N LEU A 133 12.42 -11.78 -1.32
CA LEU A 133 11.78 -12.70 -2.25
C LEU A 133 10.55 -12.01 -2.84
N ALA A 134 10.68 -11.51 -4.07
CA ALA A 134 9.60 -10.86 -4.80
C ALA A 134 8.70 -11.89 -5.50
N VAL A 135 7.39 -11.79 -5.28
CA VAL A 135 6.37 -12.73 -5.82
C VAL A 135 5.18 -11.96 -6.37
N ASN A 136 4.50 -12.50 -7.38
CA ASN A 136 3.39 -11.83 -8.09
C ASN A 136 2.03 -11.92 -7.39
N GLY A 137 1.93 -12.49 -6.19
CA GLY A 137 0.65 -12.66 -5.48
C GLY A 137 0.81 -13.30 -4.10
N ALA A 138 -0.25 -13.94 -3.61
CA ALA A 138 -0.24 -14.68 -2.36
C ALA A 138 0.49 -16.02 -2.53
N VAL A 139 1.82 -15.97 -2.54
CA VAL A 139 2.72 -17.11 -2.72
C VAL A 139 3.37 -17.49 -1.38
N PRO A 140 3.01 -18.63 -0.76
CA PRO A 140 3.60 -19.03 0.50
C PRO A 140 4.96 -19.71 0.33
N LEU A 141 5.82 -19.59 1.34
CA LEU A 141 7.00 -20.47 1.45
C LEU A 141 6.56 -21.93 1.72
N GLY A 142 7.27 -22.89 1.13
CA GLY A 142 6.97 -24.32 1.24
C GLY A 142 8.00 -25.12 2.04
N GLY A 143 7.56 -26.26 2.59
CA GLY A 143 8.44 -27.22 3.27
C GLY A 143 9.30 -26.60 4.37
N HIS A 144 10.60 -26.88 4.33
CA HIS A 144 11.57 -26.39 5.31
C HIS A 144 12.08 -24.96 5.04
N THR A 145 11.55 -24.26 4.02
CA THR A 145 12.06 -22.95 3.59
C THR A 145 12.01 -21.89 4.70
N PRO A 146 10.94 -21.76 5.51
CA PRO A 146 10.95 -20.84 6.66
C PRO A 146 12.06 -21.15 7.67
N GLY A 147 12.34 -22.45 7.89
CA GLY A 147 13.45 -22.90 8.73
C GLY A 147 14.82 -22.56 8.14
N LYS A 148 15.03 -22.81 6.83
CA LYS A 148 16.26 -22.42 6.13
C LYS A 148 16.50 -20.91 6.17
N VAL A 149 15.46 -20.11 5.96
CA VAL A 149 15.49 -18.64 6.04
C VAL A 149 15.85 -18.16 7.46
N ALA A 150 15.35 -18.83 8.50
CA ALA A 150 15.75 -18.52 9.88
C ALA A 150 17.21 -18.91 10.16
N MET A 151 17.67 -20.07 9.67
CA MET A 151 19.02 -20.58 9.90
C MET A 151 20.11 -19.87 9.07
N SER A 152 19.78 -19.29 7.92
CA SER A 152 20.73 -18.50 7.12
C SER A 152 21.06 -17.14 7.76
N GLY A 153 20.50 -16.84 8.94
CA GLY A 153 20.99 -15.85 9.90
C GLY A 153 20.70 -14.38 9.58
N ALA A 154 20.12 -14.09 8.41
CA ALA A 154 19.47 -12.82 8.09
C ALA A 154 18.08 -13.12 7.49
N PRO A 155 17.01 -12.44 7.92
CA PRO A 155 15.66 -12.74 7.47
C PRO A 155 15.50 -12.52 5.96
N VAL A 156 14.68 -13.34 5.31
CA VAL A 156 14.21 -13.08 3.94
C VAL A 156 12.82 -12.43 4.04
N LYS A 157 12.71 -11.20 3.52
CA LYS A 157 11.45 -10.46 3.40
C LYS A 157 10.70 -10.95 2.16
N VAL A 158 9.53 -11.56 2.32
CA VAL A 158 8.68 -11.91 1.17
C VAL A 158 7.86 -10.68 0.78
N VAL A 159 7.91 -10.29 -0.49
CA VAL A 159 7.29 -9.07 -1.02
C VAL A 159 6.31 -9.43 -2.12
N ASN A 160 5.02 -9.16 -1.87
CA ASN A 160 3.96 -9.32 -2.88
C ASN A 160 3.93 -8.07 -3.78
N VAL A 161 4.48 -8.20 -4.99
CA VAL A 161 4.62 -7.11 -5.97
C VAL A 161 3.25 -6.56 -6.35
N ALA A 162 2.26 -7.42 -6.60
CA ALA A 162 0.92 -6.97 -6.99
C ALA A 162 0.25 -6.11 -5.92
N GLN A 163 0.24 -6.58 -4.67
CA GLN A 163 -0.32 -5.83 -3.55
C GLN A 163 0.40 -4.49 -3.31
N ALA A 164 1.73 -4.46 -3.49
CA ALA A 164 2.52 -3.24 -3.34
C ALA A 164 2.20 -2.20 -4.42
N VAL A 165 2.11 -2.62 -5.69
CA VAL A 165 1.72 -1.75 -6.82
C VAL A 165 0.29 -1.24 -6.66
N GLU A 166 -0.67 -2.11 -6.31
CA GLU A 166 -2.06 -1.70 -6.05
C GLU A 166 -2.16 -0.64 -4.95
N SER A 167 -1.41 -0.84 -3.86
CA SER A 167 -1.42 0.04 -2.68
C SER A 167 -0.74 1.38 -2.98
N GLN A 168 0.41 1.36 -3.67
CA GLN A 168 1.10 2.57 -4.12
C GLN A 168 0.24 3.38 -5.11
N ARG A 169 -0.43 2.72 -6.05
CA ARG A 169 -1.35 3.35 -7.01
C ARG A 169 -2.54 4.00 -6.31
N ALA A 170 -3.16 3.30 -5.35
CA ALA A 170 -4.26 3.85 -4.56
C ALA A 170 -3.82 5.09 -3.74
N ALA A 171 -2.60 5.08 -3.19
CA ALA A 171 -2.03 6.22 -2.50
C ALA A 171 -1.76 7.42 -3.45
N LEU A 172 -1.28 7.17 -4.67
CA LEU A 172 -1.09 8.21 -5.69
C LEU A 172 -2.43 8.82 -6.13
N ALA A 173 -3.47 8.00 -6.35
CA ALA A 173 -4.81 8.48 -6.69
C ALA A 173 -5.40 9.36 -5.58
N ALA A 174 -5.35 8.91 -4.32
CA ALA A 174 -5.81 9.70 -3.18
C ALA A 174 -5.03 11.02 -3.03
N ALA A 175 -3.72 11.03 -3.29
CA ALA A 175 -2.91 12.25 -3.26
C ALA A 175 -3.22 13.23 -4.41
N ALA A 176 -3.76 12.74 -5.53
CA ALA A 176 -4.24 13.58 -6.63
C ALA A 176 -5.63 14.18 -6.33
N GLU A 177 -6.52 13.41 -5.68
CA GLU A 177 -7.84 13.89 -5.22
C GLU A 177 -7.74 14.91 -4.07
N ASP A 178 -6.75 14.79 -3.18
CA ASP A 178 -6.41 15.79 -2.16
C ASP A 178 -5.77 17.08 -2.77
N GLY A 179 -5.68 17.16 -4.11
CA GLY A 179 -5.31 18.35 -4.87
C GLY A 179 -6.19 19.55 -4.52
N THR A 180 -5.53 20.66 -4.18
CA THR A 180 -6.06 21.96 -3.75
C THR A 180 -7.56 22.05 -3.49
N CYS A 181 -7.96 21.93 -2.22
CA CYS A 181 -9.34 22.27 -1.80
C CYS A 181 -9.78 23.62 -2.39
N PRO A 182 -10.99 23.76 -2.98
CA PRO A 182 -11.43 25.02 -3.60
C PRO A 182 -11.39 26.26 -2.69
N HIS A 183 -11.42 26.05 -1.37
CA HIS A 183 -11.24 27.11 -0.36
C HIS A 183 -9.80 27.62 -0.24
N CYS A 184 -8.80 26.80 -0.57
CA CYS A 184 -7.40 27.20 -0.62
C CYS A 184 -7.11 28.01 -1.89
N GLU A 185 -7.75 27.69 -3.02
CA GLU A 185 -7.63 28.45 -4.27
C GLU A 185 -8.31 29.83 -4.18
N THR A 186 -9.45 29.92 -3.50
CA THR A 186 -10.19 31.17 -3.32
C THR A 186 -9.71 32.04 -2.14
N GLY A 187 -8.80 31.54 -1.30
CA GLY A 187 -8.37 32.17 -0.05
C GLY A 187 -7.16 33.11 -0.14
N ALA A 188 -6.39 33.08 -1.25
CA ALA A 188 -5.18 33.91 -1.42
C ALA A 188 -5.47 35.37 -1.83
N GLY A 189 -6.74 35.76 -1.93
CA GLY A 189 -7.17 37.15 -2.14
C GLY A 189 -6.93 38.02 -0.91
N ALA A 190 -5.68 38.49 -0.76
CA ALA A 190 -5.18 39.57 0.09
C ALA A 190 -6.17 40.16 1.14
N GLY A 191 -6.53 39.37 2.15
CA GLY A 191 -7.15 39.88 3.36
C GLY A 191 -6.11 40.64 4.19
N THR A 192 -5.96 41.95 3.95
CA THR A 192 -5.09 42.81 4.76
C THR A 192 -5.39 42.58 6.25
N PRO A 193 -4.39 42.23 7.07
CA PRO A 193 -4.64 42.01 8.49
C PRO A 193 -5.17 43.32 9.12
N PRO A 194 -6.25 43.28 9.92
CA PRO A 194 -6.82 44.48 10.51
C PRO A 194 -5.80 45.11 11.46
N THR A 195 -5.25 46.26 11.08
CA THR A 195 -4.26 47.05 11.83
C THR A 195 -4.91 47.86 12.97
N GLY A 196 -5.84 47.24 13.70
CA GLY A 196 -6.49 47.80 14.87
C GLY A 196 -6.05 47.09 16.15
N PRO A 197 -5.57 47.80 17.20
CA PRO A 197 -5.35 47.19 18.50
C PRO A 197 -6.70 46.68 19.07
N PRO A 198 -6.70 45.56 19.83
CA PRO A 198 -7.93 45.07 20.46
C PRO A 198 -8.43 46.10 21.49
N PRO A 199 -9.76 46.31 21.60
CA PRO A 199 -10.30 47.18 22.63
C PRO A 199 -10.02 46.59 24.02
N ALA A 200 -9.33 47.35 24.86
CA ALA A 200 -9.19 47.04 26.26
C ALA A 200 -10.52 47.33 26.97
N ASP A 201 -11.25 46.27 27.33
CA ASP A 201 -12.20 46.21 28.46
C ASP A 201 -12.83 44.81 28.55
N ALA A 202 -12.13 43.88 29.21
CA ALA A 202 -12.66 42.54 29.52
C ALA A 202 -11.98 41.89 30.75
N PHE A 203 -11.73 42.65 31.81
CA PHE A 203 -11.40 42.11 33.13
C PHE A 203 -12.47 42.51 34.15
N VAL A 204 -13.33 41.55 34.51
CA VAL A 204 -14.21 41.66 35.68
C VAL A 204 -13.95 40.44 36.56
N HIS A 205 -13.62 40.72 37.83
CA HIS A 205 -13.35 39.72 38.84
C HIS A 205 -14.57 38.86 39.18
N ALA A 206 -14.32 37.61 39.57
CA ALA A 206 -15.22 36.87 40.44
C ALA A 206 -14.40 36.12 41.50
N ALA A 207 -14.59 36.47 42.76
CA ALA A 207 -14.01 35.79 43.92
C ALA A 207 -15.11 35.55 44.96
N GLY A 208 -15.03 34.43 45.68
CA GLY A 208 -15.67 34.27 47.00
C GLY A 208 -16.98 33.46 47.08
N GLY A 209 -16.85 32.20 47.54
CA GLY A 209 -17.49 31.76 48.79
C GLY A 209 -18.89 31.13 48.78
N GLY A 210 -19.08 30.11 49.66
CA GLY A 210 -20.39 29.80 50.27
C GLY A 210 -20.95 28.38 50.06
N ARG A 211 -21.08 27.60 51.15
CA ARG A 211 -22.04 26.46 51.30
C ARG A 211 -23.44 27.06 51.66
N VAL A 212 -24.59 26.37 51.78
CA VAL A 212 -24.97 25.01 52.21
C VAL A 212 -26.41 24.69 51.73
N GLY A 213 -26.72 23.42 51.37
CA GLY A 213 -28.00 22.72 51.68
C GLY A 213 -29.34 23.10 51.00
N GLY A 214 -30.22 22.09 50.85
CA GLY A 214 -31.66 22.27 50.65
C GLY A 214 -32.26 21.71 49.35
N GLY A 215 -33.19 20.75 49.46
CA GLY A 215 -34.01 20.23 48.38
C GLY A 215 -35.39 20.93 48.27
N PRO A 216 -36.39 20.30 47.60
CA PRO A 216 -36.73 20.67 46.23
C PRO A 216 -38.10 21.37 46.11
N SER A 217 -38.27 22.22 45.08
CA SER A 217 -39.61 22.67 44.67
C SER A 217 -39.77 22.90 43.16
N ALA A 218 -41.02 22.85 42.76
CA ALA A 218 -41.52 22.66 41.40
C ALA A 218 -41.35 23.85 40.42
N ARG A 219 -41.44 23.50 39.13
CA ARG A 219 -42.04 24.30 38.03
C ARG A 219 -41.73 25.80 37.98
N GLN A 220 -40.98 26.21 36.95
CA GLN A 220 -41.46 27.25 36.03
C GLN A 220 -40.88 27.09 34.62
N ARG A 221 -41.74 27.21 33.61
CA ARG A 221 -41.37 27.31 32.18
C ARG A 221 -41.43 28.78 31.77
N ALA A 222 -40.38 29.31 31.12
CA ALA A 222 -40.47 30.33 30.06
C ALA A 222 -39.08 30.68 29.51
N GLY A 223 -39.00 31.20 28.29
CA GLY A 223 -37.86 32.03 27.85
C GLY A 223 -36.72 31.37 27.05
N ARG A 224 -37.02 30.56 26.03
CA ARG A 224 -35.99 30.20 25.02
C ARG A 224 -35.55 31.45 24.26
N ARG A 225 -34.29 31.88 24.46
CA ARG A 225 -33.66 32.93 23.65
C ARG A 225 -33.26 32.37 22.28
N GLY A 226 -33.82 32.92 21.21
CA GLY A 226 -33.31 32.72 19.86
C GLY A 226 -32.09 33.62 19.61
N ARG A 227 -30.89 33.05 19.59
CA ARG A 227 -29.70 33.66 18.96
C ARG A 227 -28.98 32.59 18.17
N HIS A 228 -28.95 32.73 16.84
CA HIS A 228 -28.13 31.87 15.99
C HIS A 228 -26.65 32.13 16.26
N PRO A 229 -25.83 31.12 16.57
CA PRO A 229 -24.39 31.26 16.51
C PRO A 229 -23.93 31.34 15.04
N PRO A 230 -22.90 32.14 14.71
CA PRO A 230 -22.34 32.16 13.37
C PRO A 230 -21.71 30.80 13.01
N ARG A 231 -21.76 30.44 11.72
CA ARG A 231 -21.34 29.12 11.20
C ARG A 231 -19.85 28.86 11.41
N ARG A 232 -19.47 28.18 12.50
CA ARG A 232 -18.11 27.64 12.74
C ARG A 232 -17.79 26.37 11.92
N GLY A 233 -18.25 26.31 10.66
CA GLY A 233 -18.21 25.08 9.83
C GLY A 233 -16.90 24.85 9.08
N ALA A 234 -16.28 25.88 8.50
CA ALA A 234 -15.11 25.69 7.62
C ALA A 234 -13.86 25.21 8.37
N TRP A 235 -13.59 25.76 9.55
CA TRP A 235 -12.41 25.42 10.35
C TRP A 235 -12.45 24.00 10.95
N SER A 236 -13.65 23.44 11.19
CA SER A 236 -13.76 22.07 11.74
C SER A 236 -13.43 21.01 10.69
N TYR A 237 -13.73 21.27 9.41
CA TYR A 237 -13.39 20.38 8.29
C TYR A 237 -11.87 20.29 8.10
N CYS A 238 -11.18 21.43 7.93
CA CYS A 238 -9.72 21.44 7.77
C CYS A 238 -8.98 20.84 8.99
N ALA A 239 -9.50 21.07 10.20
CA ALA A 239 -8.97 20.45 11.42
C ALA A 239 -9.27 18.93 11.49
N ALA A 240 -10.37 18.43 10.92
CA ALA A 240 -10.66 17.00 10.83
C ALA A 240 -9.72 16.30 9.83
N VAL A 241 -9.47 16.90 8.66
CA VAL A 241 -8.52 16.37 7.66
C VAL A 241 -7.10 16.27 8.25
N ARG A 242 -6.59 17.35 8.88
CA ARG A 242 -5.28 17.31 9.56
C ARG A 242 -5.20 16.22 10.63
N ARG A 243 -6.19 16.12 11.53
CA ARG A 243 -6.21 15.06 12.56
C ARG A 243 -6.20 13.65 11.97
N ARG A 244 -6.81 13.43 10.80
CA ARG A 244 -6.79 12.14 10.10
C ARG A 244 -5.41 11.82 9.51
N GLN A 245 -4.74 12.82 8.93
CA GLN A 245 -3.37 12.69 8.40
C GLN A 245 -2.35 12.47 9.53
N ASP A 246 -2.48 13.17 10.66
CA ASP A 246 -1.61 13.00 11.82
C ASP A 246 -1.81 11.63 12.51
N ALA A 247 -3.05 11.12 12.55
CA ALA A 247 -3.35 9.78 13.05
C ALA A 247 -2.70 8.67 12.19
N HIS A 248 -2.73 8.79 10.85
CA HIS A 248 -2.03 7.85 9.96
C HIS A 248 -0.52 7.85 10.21
N ARG A 249 0.11 9.03 10.30
CA ARG A 249 1.56 9.17 10.58
C ARG A 249 1.94 8.63 11.97
N ALA A 250 1.03 8.67 12.94
CA ALA A 250 1.25 8.16 14.29
C ALA A 250 1.13 6.63 14.40
N ALA A 251 0.28 6.00 13.57
CA ALA A 251 0.17 4.54 13.47
C ALA A 251 1.39 3.93 12.76
N ASP A 252 1.78 4.56 11.64
CA ASP A 252 2.94 4.18 10.82
C ASP A 252 4.24 4.12 11.64
N ARG A 253 4.54 5.18 12.39
CA ARG A 253 5.69 5.25 13.33
C ARG A 253 5.68 4.24 14.48
N ARG A 254 4.59 3.49 14.68
CA ARG A 254 4.44 2.50 15.77
C ARG A 254 4.41 1.06 15.29
N GLY A 255 4.28 0.81 13.98
CA GLY A 255 4.18 -0.56 13.44
C GLY A 255 2.93 -1.31 13.94
N VAL A 256 1.82 -0.60 14.19
CA VAL A 256 0.56 -1.16 14.70
C VAL A 256 -0.57 -0.83 13.73
N ASP A 257 -1.25 -1.84 13.19
CA ASP A 257 -2.45 -1.64 12.37
C ASP A 257 -3.66 -1.21 13.23
N LEU A 258 -4.73 -0.74 12.58
CA LEU A 258 -5.93 -0.20 13.24
C LEU A 258 -6.68 -1.19 14.18
N SER A 259 -6.29 -2.47 14.21
CA SER A 259 -6.73 -3.50 15.17
C SER A 259 -5.98 -3.51 16.50
N GLY A 260 -4.89 -2.73 16.64
CA GLY A 260 -4.17 -2.57 17.90
C GLY A 260 -3.20 -3.70 18.26
N ARG A 261 -2.88 -4.63 17.34
CA ARG A 261 -1.90 -5.69 17.58
C ARG A 261 -0.46 -5.23 17.33
N VAL A 262 0.39 -5.44 18.34
CA VAL A 262 1.85 -5.34 18.22
C VAL A 262 2.37 -6.66 17.65
N VAL A 263 3.12 -6.60 16.55
CA VAL A 263 3.73 -7.78 15.91
C VAL A 263 5.09 -8.05 16.55
N GLY A 264 5.11 -8.84 17.63
CA GLY A 264 6.34 -9.22 18.32
C GLY A 264 6.11 -10.22 19.45
N GLY A 265 6.28 -11.51 19.18
CA GLY A 265 6.20 -12.58 20.18
C GLY A 265 5.79 -13.92 19.58
N ALA A 266 6.66 -14.92 19.65
CA ALA A 266 6.40 -16.28 19.16
C ALA A 266 5.95 -17.21 20.30
N VAL A 267 4.74 -17.78 20.20
CA VAL A 267 4.35 -19.12 20.73
C VAL A 267 3.13 -19.64 19.90
N PRO A 268 2.59 -20.86 20.11
CA PRO A 268 2.75 -22.01 19.21
C PRO A 268 1.54 -22.27 18.28
N VAL A 269 1.66 -23.36 17.51
CA VAL A 269 0.65 -23.88 16.57
C VAL A 269 -0.61 -24.37 17.28
N ASP A 270 -1.79 -23.95 16.82
CA ASP A 270 -2.94 -24.86 16.75
C ASP A 270 -3.96 -24.50 15.64
N ARG A 271 -4.79 -25.47 15.24
CA ARG A 271 -5.81 -25.35 14.18
C ARG A 271 -7.13 -24.79 14.70
N ALA A 272 -7.58 -23.63 14.21
CA ALA A 272 -9.00 -23.36 13.86
C ALA A 272 -9.22 -21.94 13.30
N GLY A 273 -10.12 -21.81 12.31
CA GLY A 273 -10.96 -20.62 12.05
C GLY A 273 -10.30 -19.24 11.86
N GLY A 274 -9.99 -18.87 10.61
CA GLY A 274 -9.78 -17.47 10.18
C GLY A 274 -11.00 -16.92 9.43
N PRO A 275 -11.37 -15.62 9.58
CA PRO A 275 -12.63 -15.07 9.10
C PRO A 275 -12.65 -14.62 7.62
N ASP A 276 -13.87 -14.44 7.10
CA ASP A 276 -14.24 -14.06 5.73
C ASP A 276 -13.40 -12.97 5.04
N THR A 277 -12.69 -13.36 3.97
CA THR A 277 -12.15 -12.45 2.94
C THR A 277 -13.20 -12.03 1.89
N ALA A 278 -14.44 -12.52 1.99
CA ALA A 278 -15.50 -12.32 1.00
C ALA A 278 -15.96 -10.85 0.80
N ARG A 279 -15.63 -9.93 1.72
CA ARG A 279 -16.16 -8.55 1.70
C ARG A 279 -15.59 -7.64 0.61
N VAL A 280 -14.39 -7.91 0.08
CA VAL A 280 -13.76 -7.04 -0.93
C VAL A 280 -14.36 -7.25 -2.34
N HIS A 281 -14.82 -8.46 -2.66
CA HIS A 281 -15.40 -8.76 -3.99
C HIS A 281 -16.89 -8.44 -4.14
N ALA A 282 -17.62 -8.15 -3.06
CA ALA A 282 -19.05 -7.82 -3.12
C ALA A 282 -19.32 -6.41 -3.67
N ALA A 283 -18.44 -5.43 -3.39
CA ALA A 283 -18.65 -4.02 -3.74
C ALA A 283 -18.70 -3.75 -5.26
N ARG A 284 -18.11 -4.61 -6.10
CA ARG A 284 -18.10 -4.44 -7.57
C ARG A 284 -19.37 -4.96 -8.28
N ARG A 285 -20.34 -5.58 -7.60
CA ARG A 285 -21.53 -6.17 -8.26
C ARG A 285 -22.81 -5.31 -8.20
N CYS A 286 -22.84 -4.24 -7.41
CA CYS A 286 -24.01 -3.37 -7.33
C CYS A 286 -24.05 -2.25 -8.39
N ALA A 287 -23.00 -2.09 -9.19
CA ALA A 287 -22.89 -1.01 -10.19
C ALA A 287 -23.29 -1.40 -11.63
N ALA A 288 -23.70 -2.65 -11.87
CA ALA A 288 -23.97 -3.20 -13.21
C ALA A 288 -25.43 -3.64 -13.43
N ALA A 289 -26.35 -3.26 -12.53
CA ALA A 289 -27.77 -3.60 -12.61
C ALA A 289 -28.61 -2.32 -12.79
N GLY A 290 -28.51 -1.72 -13.97
CA GLY A 290 -29.12 -0.43 -14.25
C GLY A 290 -29.04 -0.02 -15.73
N ASP A 291 -29.55 -0.86 -16.63
CA ASP A 291 -30.40 -0.41 -17.75
C ASP A 291 -31.03 -1.61 -18.47
N GLY A 292 -32.30 -1.48 -18.87
CA GLY A 292 -33.10 -2.52 -19.51
C GLY A 292 -33.34 -2.25 -21.00
N GLY A 293 -33.33 -3.30 -21.83
CA GLY A 293 -33.51 -3.19 -23.29
C GLY A 293 -34.18 -4.40 -23.94
N VAL A 294 -35.50 -4.33 -24.09
CA VAL A 294 -36.46 -5.31 -24.66
C VAL A 294 -36.74 -4.90 -26.13
N LEU A 295 -36.71 -5.70 -27.22
CA LEU A 295 -36.89 -7.14 -27.54
C LEU A 295 -35.77 -7.62 -28.54
N GLY A 296 -35.76 -8.75 -29.27
CA GLY A 296 -36.74 -9.79 -29.64
C GLY A 296 -36.11 -10.91 -30.53
N PRO A 297 -36.87 -11.94 -31.00
CA PRO A 297 -36.29 -13.25 -31.36
C PRO A 297 -36.14 -13.55 -32.87
N GLY A 298 -35.09 -14.30 -33.23
CA GLY A 298 -34.88 -14.88 -34.57
C GLY A 298 -34.74 -16.41 -34.55
N ARG A 299 -35.62 -17.14 -35.26
CA ARG A 299 -35.56 -18.61 -35.41
C ARG A 299 -34.66 -19.00 -36.58
N GLY A 300 -33.85 -20.05 -36.44
CA GLY A 300 -33.10 -20.67 -37.55
C GLY A 300 -32.69 -22.12 -37.29
N ARG A 301 -33.37 -23.08 -37.94
CA ARG A 301 -33.02 -24.52 -37.95
C ARG A 301 -32.27 -24.88 -39.24
N ARG A 302 -31.28 -25.78 -39.16
CA ARG A 302 -30.93 -26.95 -40.05
C ARG A 302 -29.50 -27.40 -39.65
N ARG A 303 -29.19 -28.67 -39.29
CA ARG A 303 -29.23 -29.99 -39.98
C ARG A 303 -28.15 -30.19 -41.07
N GLY A 304 -27.46 -31.32 -40.98
CA GLY A 304 -26.27 -31.77 -41.74
C GLY A 304 -25.21 -32.24 -40.72
N GLU A 305 -24.91 -33.52 -40.45
CA GLU A 305 -24.94 -34.78 -41.24
C GLU A 305 -23.90 -34.84 -42.38
N GLY A 306 -22.95 -35.78 -42.25
CA GLY A 306 -21.74 -35.92 -43.09
C GLY A 306 -20.53 -36.35 -42.23
N ARG A 307 -20.43 -37.60 -41.77
CA ARG A 307 -20.10 -38.87 -42.46
C ARG A 307 -18.58 -39.09 -42.59
N GLN A 308 -18.18 -40.25 -42.08
CA GLN A 308 -16.83 -40.82 -41.99
C GLN A 308 -16.03 -40.75 -43.30
N HIS A 309 -14.71 -40.67 -43.18
CA HIS A 309 -13.79 -41.57 -43.89
C HIS A 309 -12.71 -42.10 -42.92
N ARG A 310 -12.23 -43.31 -43.20
CA ARG A 310 -11.07 -43.95 -42.56
C ARG A 310 -9.79 -43.49 -43.25
#